data_AF-D5RFK7-F1
#
_entry.id   AF-D5RFK7-F1
#
_cell.length_a   1.000
_cell.length_b   1.000
_cell.length_c   1.000
_cell.angle_alpha   90.00
_cell.angle_beta   90.00
_cell.angle_gamma   90.00
#
_symmetry.space_group_name_H-M   'P 1'
#
loop_
_entity.id
_entity.type
_entity.pdbx_description
1 polymer ?
#
loop_
_entity_poly.entity_id
_entity_poly.type
_entity_poly.pdbx_seq_one_letter_code
_entity_poly.pdbx_strand_id
1 'polypeptide(L)' 'MILLKDVSYKWEDGRTALKNINLEIKKGEFVLISGKSGSDKSTLGSVMNGLIPHYCKGKLQGEAFASKI' A
#
# COMPACT_ATOMS: atom_id res chain seq x y z
N MET A 1 7.57 -10.50 6.27
CA MET A 1 7.01 -10.60 4.91
C MET A 1 5.90 -9.58 4.77
N ILE A 2 5.78 -8.99 3.58
CA ILE A 2 4.69 -8.10 3.19
C ILE A 2 4.07 -8.71 1.94
N LEU A 3 2.74 -8.79 1.89
CA LEU A 3 2.00 -9.33 0.77
C LEU A 3 0.82 -8.40 0.45
N LEU A 4 0.77 -7.90 -0.77
CA LEU A 4 -0.33 -7.13 -1.33
C LEU A 4 -0.90 -7.90 -2.52
N LYS A 5 -2.21 -8.16 -2.49
CA LYS A 5 -2.95 -8.80 -3.58
C LYS A 5 -4.08 -7.91 -4.07
N ASP A 6 -4.04 -7.56 -5.35
CA ASP A 6 -5.02 -6.73 -6.05
C ASP A 6 -5.36 -5.41 -5.32
N VAL A 7 -4.36 -4.85 -4.64
CA VAL A 7 -4.57 -3.68 -3.77
C VAL A 7 -4.90 -2.46 -4.60
N SER A 8 -6.06 -1.88 -4.34
CA SER A 8 -6.47 -0.59 -4.91
C SER A 8 -6.96 0.32 -3.81
N TYR A 9 -6.64 1.61 -3.90
CA TYR A 9 -7.02 2.60 -2.90
C TYR A 9 -7.47 3.91 -3.53
N LYS A 10 -8.60 4.41 -3.03
CA LYS A 10 -9.22 5.66 -3.45
C LYS A 10 -9.49 6.53 -2.22
N TRP A 11 -9.03 7.77 -2.25
CA TRP A 11 -9.31 8.78 -1.23
C TRP A 11 -10.79 9.19 -1.25
N GLU A 12 -11.28 9.78 -0.15
CA GLU A 12 -12.66 10.25 -0.03
C GLU A 12 -13.03 11.30 -1.09
N ASP A 13 -12.07 12.12 -1.51
CA ASP A 13 -12.24 13.13 -2.56
C ASP A 13 -12.33 12.57 -3.99
N GLY A 14 -12.27 11.25 -4.13
CA GLY A 14 -12.39 10.57 -5.41
C GLY A 14 -11.07 10.34 -6.15
N ARG A 15 -9.93 10.80 -5.65
CA ARG A 15 -8.63 10.53 -6.27
C ARG A 15 -8.22 9.07 -6.05
N THR A 16 -7.84 8.39 -7.13
CA THR A 16 -7.28 7.03 -7.08
C THR A 16 -5.78 7.12 -6.89
N ALA A 17 -5.27 6.60 -5.77
CA ALA A 17 -3.85 6.65 -5.43
C ALA A 17 -3.12 5.34 -5.75
N LEU A 18 -3.78 4.19 -5.56
CA LEU A 18 -3.24 2.87 -5.89
C LEU A 18 -4.23 2.12 -6.78
N LYS A 19 -3.73 1.46 -7.80
CA LYS A 19 -4.54 0.70 -8.76
C LYS A 19 -3.88 -0.65 -9.03
N ASN A 20 -4.54 -1.72 -8.60
CA ASN A 20 -4.17 -3.11 -8.85
C ASN A 20 -2.70 -3.43 -8.52
N ILE A 21 -2.28 -3.10 -7.30
CA ILE A 21 -0.91 -3.37 -6.83
C ILE A 21 -0.82 -4.80 -6.32
N ASN A 22 0.09 -5.56 -6.91
CA ASN A 22 0.46 -6.91 -6.50
C ASN A 22 1.95 -6.92 -6.14
N LEU A 23 2.28 -7.21 -4.89
CA LEU A 23 3.64 -7.11 -4.36
C LEU A 23 3.86 -8.16 -3.27
N GLU A 24 4.98 -8.86 -3.34
CA GLU A 24 5.46 -9.75 -2.28
C GLU A 24 6.89 -9.32 -1.90
N ILE A 25 7.10 -9.04 -0.61
CA ILE A 25 8.43 -8.77 -0.04
C ILE A 25 8.69 -9.83 1.04
N LYS A 26 9.74 -10.61 0.86
CA LYS A 26 10.12 -11.70 1.76
C LYS A 26 10.84 -11.17 2.99
N LYS A 27 10.88 -11.99 4.05
CA LYS A 27 11.62 -11.63 5.27
C LYS A 27 13.11 -11.51 4.95
N GLY A 28 13.72 -10.39 5.33
CA GLY A 28 15.15 -10.13 5.11
C GLY A 28 15.47 -9.42 3.78
N GLU A 29 14.49 -9.19 2.91
CA GLU A 29 14.72 -8.41 1.68
C GLU A 29 14.85 -6.91 1.98
N PHE A 30 15.80 -6.28 1.28
CA PHE A 30 15.94 -4.83 1.26
C PHE A 30 15.42 -4.31 -0.08
N VAL A 31 14.34 -3.53 -0.04
CA VAL A 31 13.62 -3.07 -1.24
C VAL A 31 13.51 -1.55 -1.23
N LEU A 32 13.75 -0.92 -2.39
CA LEU A 32 13.55 0.51 -2.61
C LEU A 32 12.26 0.76 -3.39
N ILE A 33 11.36 1.57 -2.84
CA ILE A 33 10.20 2.11 -3.57
C ILE A 33 10.59 3.48 -4.13
N SER A 34 10.72 3.60 -5.45
CA SER A 34 11.11 4.83 -6.13
C SER A 34 10.06 5.29 -7.15
N GLY A 35 10.13 6.57 -7.54
CA GLY A 35 9.16 7.19 -8.45
C GLY A 35 9.09 8.71 -8.28
N LYS A 36 8.52 9.42 -9.26
CA LYS A 36 8.38 10.88 -9.25
C LYS A 36 7.60 11.40 -8.04
N SER A 37 7.82 12.64 -7.63
CA SER A 37 6.97 13.26 -6.59
C SER A 37 5.49 13.19 -6.99
N GLY A 38 4.62 12.92 -6.02
CA GLY A 38 3.18 12.73 -6.27
C GLY A 38 2.76 11.36 -6.82
N SER A 39 3.68 10.40 -7.02
CA SER A 39 3.34 9.04 -7.50
C SER A 39 2.78 8.10 -6.42
N ASP A 40 2.20 8.64 -5.34
CA ASP A 40 1.54 7.89 -4.26
C ASP A 40 2.38 6.83 -3.50
N LYS A 41 3.72 6.94 -3.52
CA LYS A 41 4.63 6.04 -2.78
C LYS A 41 4.34 6.00 -1.28
N SER A 42 4.07 7.17 -0.67
CA SER A 42 3.71 7.25 0.75
C SER A 42 2.37 6.57 1.05
N THR A 43 1.44 6.57 0.08
CA THR A 43 0.18 5.83 0.16
C THR A 43 0.45 4.32 0.16
N LEU A 44 1.32 3.83 -0.74
CA LEU A 44 1.74 2.43 -0.74
C LEU A 44 2.42 2.03 0.58
N GLY A 45 3.32 2.87 1.10
CA GLY A 45 3.94 2.67 2.42
C GLY A 45 2.92 2.64 3.56
N SER A 46 1.89 3.47 3.50
CA SER A 46 0.81 3.51 4.49
C SER A 46 -0.04 2.24 4.48
N VAL A 47 -0.27 1.62 3.31
CA VAL A 47 -0.91 0.30 3.23
C VAL A 47 -0.02 -0.76 3.86
N MET A 48 1.27 -0.81 3.52
CA MET A 48 2.19 -1.83 4.03
C MET A 48 2.37 -1.78 5.56
N ASN A 49 2.31 -0.58 6.15
CA ASN A 49 2.44 -0.39 7.59
C ASN A 49 1.09 -0.42 8.34
N GLY A 50 -0.03 -0.69 7.65
CA GLY A 50 -1.36 -0.76 8.25
C GLY A 50 -1.99 0.59 8.62
N LEU A 51 -1.42 1.72 8.21
CA LEU A 51 -2.05 3.03 8.39
C LEU A 51 -3.32 3.17 7.53
N ILE A 52 -3.31 2.60 6.33
CA ILE A 52 -4.53 2.34 5.56
C ILE A 52 -4.91 0.87 5.80
N PRO A 53 -6.15 0.55 6.21
CA PRO A 53 -7.32 1.44 6.31
C PRO A 53 -7.58 1.98 7.74
N HIS A 54 -6.70 1.74 8.70
CA HIS A 54 -7.01 1.93 10.12
C HIS A 54 -6.97 3.39 10.61
N TYR A 55 -6.15 4.24 9.99
CA TYR A 55 -5.96 5.65 10.34
C TYR A 55 -6.32 6.61 9.21
N CYS A 56 -6.14 6.19 7.96
CA CYS A 56 -6.45 7.00 6.79
C CYS A 56 -7.83 6.65 6.23
N LYS A 57 -8.66 7.67 5.97
CA LYS A 57 -9.99 7.50 5.40
C LYS A 57 -9.95 7.35 3.88
N GLY A 58 -10.70 6.36 3.38
CA GLY A 58 -10.84 6.07 1.96
C GLY A 58 -11.39 4.67 1.75
N LYS A 59 -11.42 4.23 0.49
CA LYS A 59 -11.86 2.89 0.12
C LYS A 59 -10.65 2.05 -0.29
N LEU A 60 -10.29 1.09 0.56
CA LEU A 60 -9.33 0.02 0.24
C LEU A 60 -10.07 -1.17 -0.38
N GLN A 61 -9.48 -1.78 -1.40
CA GLN A 61 -9.89 -3.05 -2.01
C GLN A 61 -8.67 -3.96 -2.13
N GLY A 62 -8.90 -5.28 -2.15
CA GLY A 62 -7.85 -6.29 -2.15
C GLY A 62 -7.40 -6.67 -0.73
N GLU A 63 -6.28 -7.38 -0.66
CA GLU A 63 -5.73 -7.90 0.60
C GLU A 63 -4.33 -7.32 0.86
N ALA A 64 -4.09 -6.87 2.09
CA ALA A 64 -2.79 -6.43 2.55
C ALA A 64 -2.43 -7.17 3.85
N PHE A 65 -1.30 -7.85 3.85
CA PHE A 65 -0.76 -8.58 4.99
C PHE A 65 0.66 -8.13 5.27
N ALA A 66 0.95 -7.80 6.53
CA ALA A 66 2.28 -7.57 7.03
C ALA A 66 2.50 -8.41 8.29
N SER A 67 3.53 -9.25 8.29
CA SER A 67 3.90 -10.01 9.47
C SER A 67 4.47 -9.09 10.56
N LYS A 68 4.13 -9.33 11.83
CA LYS A 68 4.79 -8.69 12.98
C LYS A 68 6.30 -8.91 12.91
N ILE A 69 7.06 -7.86 13.26
CA ILE A 69 8.53 -7.88 13.35
C ILE A 69 8.94 -8.74 14.55
#